data_AF-K0JUA7-F1
#
_entry.id   AF-K0JUA7-F1
#
_cell.length_a   1.000
_cell.length_b   1.000
_cell.length_c   1.000
_cell.angle_alpha   90.00
_cell.angle_beta   90.00
_cell.angle_gamma   90.00
#
_symmetry.space_group_name_H-M   'P 1'
#
loop_
_entity.id
_entity.type
_entity.pdbx_description
1 polymer ?
#
loop_
_entity_poly.entity_id
_entity_poly.type
_entity_poly.pdbx_seq_one_letter_code
_entity_poly.pdbx_strand_id
1 'polypeptide(L)'
;MPGGRAAAAVDAARQQPGAAARPAGGRPGRPPRRRPAPAGADRRQPAYDMRAVVEEVVDDEFVLEVQEGWAANVVCALARLGGRVVANQPSVLAGALDIAASEKAARFV
;
A
#
# COMPACT_ATOMS: atom_id res chain seq x y z
N MET A 1 -21.09 8.33 1.39
CA MET A 1 -20.87 7.25 2.37
C MET A 1 -20.24 6.06 1.65
N PRO A 2 -18.91 5.86 1.65
CA PRO A 2 -18.32 4.61 1.19
C PRO A 2 -17.74 3.87 2.41
N GLY A 3 -18.61 3.15 3.12
CA GLY A 3 -18.19 1.99 3.89
C GLY A 3 -18.22 0.78 2.96
N GLY A 4 -17.19 -0.06 2.93
CA GLY A 4 -17.31 -1.32 2.19
C GLY A 4 -16.06 -2.03 1.68
N ARG A 5 -14.84 -1.69 2.14
CA ARG A 5 -13.66 -2.54 1.83
C ARG A 5 -13.04 -3.21 3.07
N ALA A 6 -13.06 -2.55 4.22
CA ALA A 6 -12.46 -3.09 5.45
C ALA A 6 -13.18 -4.34 6.02
N ALA A 7 -14.51 -4.34 6.07
CA ALA A 7 -15.28 -5.50 6.56
C ALA A 7 -15.19 -6.70 5.61
N ALA A 8 -15.21 -6.43 4.30
CA ALA A 8 -15.04 -7.46 3.27
C ALA A 8 -13.64 -8.09 3.33
N ALA A 9 -12.59 -7.34 3.70
CA ALA A 9 -11.24 -7.89 3.83
C ALA A 9 -11.09 -8.83 5.05
N VAL A 10 -11.70 -8.52 6.20
CA VAL A 10 -11.62 -9.37 7.41
C VAL A 10 -12.49 -10.63 7.25
N ASP A 11 -13.68 -10.52 6.67
CA ASP A 11 -14.52 -11.69 6.39
C ASP A 11 -14.00 -12.52 5.22
N ALA A 12 -13.40 -11.91 4.19
CA ALA A 12 -12.68 -12.64 3.14
C ALA A 12 -11.43 -13.34 3.68
N ALA A 13 -10.72 -12.75 4.64
CA ALA A 13 -9.60 -13.41 5.32
C ALA A 13 -10.05 -14.61 6.16
N ARG A 14 -11.29 -14.61 6.67
CA ARG A 14 -11.90 -15.76 7.38
C ARG A 14 -12.51 -16.81 6.44
N GLN A 15 -12.96 -16.40 5.25
CA GLN A 15 -13.67 -17.25 4.27
C GLN A 15 -12.77 -17.74 3.14
N GLN A 16 -11.48 -17.41 3.12
CA GLN A 16 -10.50 -18.13 2.31
C GLN A 16 -10.34 -19.54 2.91
N PRO A 17 -10.89 -20.60 2.30
CA PRO A 17 -10.59 -21.97 2.73
C PRO A 17 -9.09 -22.11 2.61
N GLY A 18 -8.43 -22.43 3.75
CA GLY A 18 -6.98 -22.39 3.93
C GLY A 18 -6.24 -22.39 2.61
N ALA A 19 -5.90 -21.20 2.11
CA ALA A 19 -5.00 -21.08 0.98
C ALA A 19 -3.73 -21.71 1.50
N ALA A 20 -3.55 -23.00 1.22
CA ALA A 20 -2.52 -23.85 1.79
C ALA A 20 -1.28 -22.98 1.81
N ALA A 21 -0.79 -22.65 3.02
CA ALA A 21 0.33 -21.75 3.21
C ALA A 21 1.40 -22.27 2.25
N ARG A 22 1.54 -21.59 1.11
CA ARG A 22 2.41 -22.10 0.06
C ARG A 22 3.78 -22.17 0.72
N PRO A 23 4.48 -23.31 0.61
CA PRO A 23 5.72 -23.50 1.32
C PRO A 23 6.61 -22.28 1.06
N ALA A 24 7.26 -21.80 2.11
CA ALA A 24 8.13 -20.62 2.13
C ALA A 24 9.41 -20.78 1.26
N GLY A 25 9.33 -21.52 0.15
CA GLY A 25 10.28 -21.42 -0.93
C GLY A 25 10.06 -20.09 -1.61
N GLY A 26 10.85 -19.10 -1.23
CA GLY A 26 10.82 -17.77 -1.84
C GLY A 26 10.84 -17.92 -3.36
N ARG A 27 9.80 -17.41 -4.02
CA ARG A 27 9.90 -17.17 -5.46
C ARG A 27 11.13 -16.29 -5.67
N PRO A 28 11.95 -16.55 -6.71
CA PRO A 28 12.97 -15.59 -7.08
C PRO A 28 12.30 -14.23 -7.25
N GLY A 29 12.85 -13.20 -6.59
CA GLY A 29 12.27 -11.87 -6.56
C GLY A 29 11.91 -11.43 -7.97
N ARG A 30 10.65 -11.02 -8.17
CA ARG A 30 10.21 -10.48 -9.46
C ARG A 30 11.14 -9.31 -9.78
N PRO A 31 11.80 -9.29 -10.96
CA PRO A 31 12.65 -8.17 -11.30
C PRO A 31 11.80 -6.90 -11.25
N PRO A 32 12.32 -5.78 -10.69
CA PRO A 32 11.57 -4.55 -10.62
C PRO A 32 11.13 -4.19 -12.04
N ARG A 33 9.82 -4.09 -12.26
CA ARG A 33 9.31 -3.60 -13.54
C ARG A 33 9.84 -2.18 -13.70
N ARG A 34 10.74 -1.96 -14.67
CA ARG A 34 11.32 -0.64 -14.93
C ARG A 34 10.19 0.36 -15.12
N ARG A 35 9.97 1.23 -14.13
CA ARG A 35 9.16 2.42 -14.33
C ARG A 35 9.96 3.32 -15.28
N PRO A 36 9.41 3.75 -16.43
CA PRO A 36 10.10 4.71 -17.26
C PRO A 36 10.37 5.97 -16.42
N ALA A 37 11.63 6.34 -16.26
CA ALA A 37 11.98 7.63 -15.66
C ALA A 37 11.47 8.73 -16.60
N PRO A 38 10.73 9.74 -16.12
CA PRO A 38 10.24 10.78 -16.99
C PRO A 38 11.42 11.62 -17.51
N ALA A 39 11.56 11.66 -18.83
CA ALA A 39 12.50 12.50 -19.54
C ALA A 39 11.91 13.92 -19.69
N GLY A 40 12.62 14.95 -19.23
CA GLY A 40 12.28 16.34 -19.52
C GLY A 40 12.36 17.30 -18.33
N ALA A 41 12.79 18.54 -18.60
CA ALA A 41 13.08 19.58 -17.61
C ALA A 41 11.84 20.28 -17.01
N ASP A 42 10.61 19.85 -17.34
CA ASP A 42 9.37 20.34 -16.73
C ASP A 42 8.80 19.27 -15.78
N ARG A 43 9.34 19.26 -14.55
CA ARG A 43 9.22 18.14 -13.59
C ARG A 43 7.91 18.14 -12.79
N ARG A 44 6.75 18.37 -13.42
CA ARG A 44 5.46 18.04 -12.81
C ARG A 44 5.09 16.60 -13.18
N GLN A 45 5.43 15.66 -12.30
CA GLN A 45 4.95 14.29 -12.47
C GLN A 45 3.45 14.25 -12.17
N PRO A 46 2.65 13.56 -13.00
CA PRO A 46 1.24 13.34 -12.70
C PRO A 46 1.09 12.66 -11.34
N ALA A 47 0.04 13.02 -10.60
CA ALA A 47 -0.33 12.27 -9.42
C ALA A 47 -0.62 10.81 -9.80
N TYR A 48 -0.22 9.88 -8.95
CA TYR A 48 -0.36 8.45 -9.17
C TYR A 48 -0.78 7.77 -7.87
N ASP A 49 -1.37 6.58 -8.00
CA ASP A 49 -1.77 5.80 -6.84
C ASP A 49 -0.57 5.05 -6.26
N MET A 50 -0.18 5.40 -5.03
CA MET A 50 0.90 4.71 -4.32
C MET A 50 0.54 3.30 -3.87
N ARG A 51 -0.74 2.91 -3.80
CA ARG A 51 -1.13 1.52 -3.50
C ARG A 51 -0.63 0.56 -4.56
N ALA A 52 -0.80 0.90 -5.83
CA ALA A 52 -0.29 0.11 -6.95
C ALA A 52 1.24 -0.01 -6.93
N VAL A 53 1.95 1.02 -6.45
CA VAL A 53 3.41 0.95 -6.29
C VAL A 53 3.79 0.04 -5.13
N VAL A 54 3.07 0.11 -4.01
CA VAL A 54 3.31 -0.76 -2.85
C VAL A 54 3.05 -2.22 -3.19
N GLU A 55 1.96 -2.53 -3.89
CA GLU A 55 1.62 -3.88 -4.36
C GLU A 55 2.73 -4.50 -5.23
N GLU A 56 3.37 -3.71 -6.09
CA GLU A 56 4.49 -4.18 -6.92
C GLU A 56 5.80 -4.39 -6.14
N VAL A 57 5.94 -3.80 -4.94
CA VAL A 57 7.14 -3.90 -4.10
C VAL A 57 7.03 -5.02 -3.07
N VAL A 58 5.82 -5.28 -2.56
CA VAL A 58 5.59 -6.31 -1.55
C VAL A 58 5.49 -7.71 -2.17
N ASP A 59 5.90 -8.71 -1.38
CA ASP A 59 5.79 -10.11 -1.81
C ASP A 59 4.33 -10.53 -2.00
N ASP A 60 4.08 -11.26 -3.09
CA ASP A 60 2.77 -11.80 -3.47
C ASP A 60 1.64 -10.76 -3.57
N GLU A 61 1.96 -9.46 -3.73
CA GLU A 61 0.99 -8.35 -3.82
C GLU A 61 0.04 -8.30 -2.60
N PHE A 62 0.43 -8.91 -1.48
CA PHE A 62 -0.41 -9.01 -0.28
C PHE A 62 -0.13 -7.86 0.69
N VAL A 63 -1.06 -6.91 0.73
CA VAL A 63 -1.05 -5.75 1.63
C VAL A 63 -2.36 -5.60 2.37
N LEU A 64 -2.27 -5.25 3.65
CA LEU A 64 -3.41 -4.86 4.47
C LEU A 64 -3.22 -3.41 4.90
N GLU A 65 -3.98 -2.49 4.30
CA GLU A 65 -3.95 -1.08 4.68
C GLU A 65 -4.66 -0.83 6.01
N VAL A 66 -3.97 -0.13 6.90
CA VAL A 66 -4.45 0.30 8.21
C VAL A 66 -5.13 1.66 8.06
N GLN A 67 -6.38 1.73 8.49
CA GLN A 67 -7.18 2.96 8.50
C GLN A 67 -7.26 3.63 7.09
N GLU A 68 -7.53 2.84 6.04
CA GLU A 68 -7.63 3.31 4.64
C GLU A 68 -8.55 4.54 4.45
N GLY A 69 -9.65 4.60 5.21
CA GLY A 69 -10.63 5.70 5.13
C GLY A 69 -10.25 6.98 5.88
N TRP A 70 -9.12 7.02 6.58
CA TRP A 70 -8.66 8.19 7.35
C TRP A 70 -7.24 8.58 6.94
N ALA A 71 -7.01 9.90 6.80
CA ALA A 71 -5.76 10.48 6.33
C ALA A 71 -5.22 9.79 5.06
N ALA A 72 -6.02 9.80 3.99
CA ALA A 72 -5.74 9.07 2.75
C ALA A 72 -4.53 9.60 1.94
N ASN A 73 -3.96 10.74 2.33
CA ASN A 73 -2.68 11.30 1.88
C ASN A 73 -1.46 10.52 2.41
N VAL A 74 -1.62 9.59 3.37
CA VAL A 74 -0.60 8.63 3.78
C VAL A 74 -1.18 7.20 3.86
N VAL A 75 -0.49 6.28 3.22
CA VAL A 75 -0.73 4.83 3.25
C VAL A 75 0.10 4.25 4.39
N CYS A 76 -0.56 3.57 5.32
CA CYS A 76 0.08 2.73 6.34
C CYS A 76 -0.41 1.31 6.12
N ALA A 77 0.47 0.36 5.85
CA ALA A 77 0.06 -1.01 5.51
C ALA A 77 0.98 -2.07 6.12
N LEU A 78 0.38 -3.21 6.44
CA LEU A 78 1.09 -4.43 6.80
C LEU A 78 1.28 -5.29 5.55
N ALA A 79 2.47 -5.87 5.40
CA ALA A 79 2.81 -6.82 4.36
C ALA A 79 3.24 -8.16 5.00
N ARG A 80 3.40 -9.20 4.17
CA ARG A 80 3.86 -10.52 4.66
C ARG A 80 5.21 -10.43 5.37
N LEU A 81 5.47 -11.41 6.26
CA LEU A 81 6.72 -11.57 7.02
C LEU A 81 7.13 -10.33 7.84
N GLY A 82 6.16 -9.63 8.44
CA GLY A 82 6.43 -8.49 9.33
C GLY A 82 6.75 -7.17 8.60
N GLY A 83 6.53 -7.11 7.29
CA GLY A 83 6.69 -5.87 6.53
C GLY A 83 5.72 -4.78 7.00
N ARG A 84 6.23 -3.58 7.20
CA ARG A 84 5.45 -2.37 7.50
C ARG A 84 5.77 -1.34 6.42
N VAL A 85 4.74 -0.72 5.87
CA VAL A 85 4.85 0.28 4.82
C VAL A 85 4.24 1.58 5.31
N VAL A 86 5.00 2.67 5.20
CA VAL A 86 4.50 4.04 5.35
C VAL A 86 4.87 4.77 4.06
N ALA A 87 3.87 5.28 3.35
CA ALA A 87 4.07 5.90 2.04
C ALA A 87 3.10 7.05 1.81
N ASN A 88 3.60 8.18 1.30
CA ASN A 88 2.76 9.31 0.90
C ASN A 88 1.88 8.91 -0.30
N GLN A 89 0.68 9.46 -0.42
CA GLN A 89 -0.23 9.24 -1.54
C GLN A 89 -0.38 10.53 -2.36
N PRO A 90 0.38 10.71 -3.46
CA PRO A 90 0.36 11.94 -4.25
C PRO A 90 -1.01 12.30 -4.83
N SER A 91 -1.90 11.32 -5.07
CA SER A 91 -3.26 11.57 -5.56
C SER A 91 -4.18 12.26 -4.54
N VAL A 92 -3.77 12.36 -3.27
CA VAL A 92 -4.54 13.00 -2.19
C VAL A 92 -3.70 14.10 -1.57
N LEU A 93 -4.16 15.35 -1.64
CA LEU A 93 -3.45 16.52 -1.11
C LEU A 93 -1.99 16.62 -1.57
N ALA A 94 -1.68 16.18 -2.79
CA ALA A 94 -0.31 16.08 -3.32
C ALA A 94 0.64 15.23 -2.44
N GLY A 95 0.11 14.38 -1.56
CA GLY A 95 0.87 13.60 -0.59
C GLY A 95 1.48 14.45 0.53
N ALA A 96 1.00 15.68 0.75
CA ALA A 96 1.46 16.52 1.86
C ALA A 96 1.11 15.90 3.21
N LEU A 97 2.03 15.98 4.18
CA LEU A 97 1.80 15.50 5.55
C LEU A 97 1.11 16.60 6.36
N ASP A 98 -0.17 16.39 6.64
CA ASP A 98 -0.95 17.21 7.57
C ASP A 98 -0.99 16.56 8.96
N ILE A 99 -1.74 17.17 9.88
CA ILE A 99 -1.85 16.70 11.27
C ILE A 99 -2.38 15.26 11.31
N ALA A 100 -3.45 14.96 10.55
CA ALA A 100 -4.07 13.65 10.54
C ALA A 100 -3.13 12.57 9.97
N ALA A 101 -2.44 12.84 8.85
CA ALA A 101 -1.46 11.93 8.29
C ALA A 101 -0.28 11.69 9.23
N SER A 102 0.20 12.74 9.89
CA SER A 102 1.30 12.65 10.85
C SER A 102 0.91 11.80 12.06
N GLU A 103 -0.28 12.00 12.62
CA GLU A 103 -0.80 11.17 13.71
C GLU A 103 -0.99 9.71 13.31
N LYS A 104 -1.53 9.46 12.11
CA LYS A 104 -1.71 8.11 11.56
C LYS A 104 -0.38 7.38 11.45
N ALA A 105 0.60 8.01 10.81
CA ALA A 105 1.93 7.44 10.64
C ALA A 105 2.64 7.22 11.98
N ALA A 106 2.56 8.20 12.90
CA ALA A 106 3.20 8.11 14.21
C ALA A 106 2.63 6.99 15.09
N ARG A 107 1.31 6.74 15.06
CA ARG A 107 0.70 5.62 15.78
C ARG A 107 0.96 4.27 15.10
N PHE A 108 1.20 4.29 13.79
CA PHE A 108 1.47 3.09 13.03
C PHE A 108 2.90 2.60 13.17
N VAL A 109 3.89 3.48 13.42
CA VAL A 109 5.32 3.16 13.62
C VAL A 109 5.59 2.73 15.06
#